data_AF-A0A449B062-F1
#
_entry.id   AF-A0A449B062-F1
#
_cell.length_a   1.000
_cell.length_b   1.000
_cell.length_c   1.000
_cell.angle_alpha   90.00
_cell.angle_beta   90.00
_cell.angle_gamma   90.00
#
_symmetry.space_group_name_H-M   'P 1'
#
loop_
_entity.id
_entity.type
_entity.pdbx_description
1 polymer ?
#
loop_
_entity_poly.entity_id
_entity_poly.type
_entity_poly.pdbx_seq_one_letter_code
_entity_poly.pdbx_strand_id
1 'polypeptide(L)'
;MGKHFTEEQEKEIYNTFFQLGKKDAIELMYKYGAKAKDKYVKARLRRILKHYNFNMNKKPRKPGTGRSRKAKEQDINWNIFTREDLIEIAKRYREITKDKFKTEKVQEASHINMASYKLAILLYPCRQTISKHKRNNFAPRIKSRKIKYQDLIIDSFKQNRSKYGRQKLKYFILKHYKIDINERTLGRYMNALGLFCNVRKRKKLKESKNTSIIKENIVN
;
A
#
# COMPACT_ATOMS: atom_id res chain seq x y z
N MET A 1 -6.41 -8.20 -23.39
CA MET A 1 -4.95 -8.19 -23.60
C MET A 1 -4.69 -8.56 -25.05
N GLY A 2 -3.80 -7.85 -25.75
CA GLY A 2 -3.52 -8.11 -27.16
C GLY A 2 -2.62 -9.34 -27.38
N LYS A 3 -2.66 -9.92 -28.59
CA LYS A 3 -1.83 -11.06 -28.99
C LYS A 3 -0.33 -10.74 -28.81
N HIS A 4 0.44 -11.70 -28.30
CA HIS A 4 1.90 -11.63 -28.30
C HIS A 4 2.43 -11.81 -29.72
N PHE A 5 3.43 -11.02 -30.11
CA PHE A 5 4.01 -11.10 -31.45
C PHE A 5 5.10 -12.16 -31.45
N THR A 6 5.23 -12.88 -32.55
CA THR A 6 6.37 -13.78 -32.77
C THR A 6 7.63 -12.97 -33.07
N GLU A 7 8.80 -13.58 -32.95
CA GLU A 7 10.08 -12.90 -33.21
C GLU A 7 10.20 -12.43 -34.68
N GLU A 8 9.60 -13.19 -35.61
CA GLU A 8 9.49 -12.81 -37.02
C GLU A 8 8.64 -11.54 -37.21
N GLN A 9 7.47 -11.48 -36.56
CA GLN A 9 6.59 -10.31 -36.60
C GLN A 9 7.25 -9.07 -36.00
N GLU A 10 8.00 -9.23 -34.89
CA GLU A 10 8.72 -8.10 -34.28
C GLU A 10 9.86 -7.59 -35.18
N LYS A 11 10.57 -8.49 -35.88
CA LYS A 11 11.62 -8.13 -36.84
C LYS A 11 11.05 -7.40 -38.04
N GLU A 12 9.89 -7.83 -38.54
CA GLU A 12 9.21 -7.17 -39.65
C GLU A 12 8.73 -5.77 -39.25
N ILE A 13 8.07 -5.62 -38.08
CA ILE A 13 7.66 -4.31 -37.54
C ILE A 13 8.87 -3.37 -37.41
N TYR A 14 10.01 -3.89 -36.98
CA TYR A 14 11.26 -3.13 -36.89
C TYR A 14 11.71 -2.65 -38.28
N ASN A 15 11.80 -3.54 -39.26
CA ASN A 15 12.22 -3.18 -40.62
C ASN A 15 11.27 -2.16 -41.26
N THR A 16 9.96 -2.35 -41.12
CA THR A 16 8.93 -1.41 -41.60
C THR A 16 9.08 -0.04 -40.96
N PHE A 17 9.42 0.03 -39.66
CA PHE A 17 9.68 1.30 -38.99
C PHE A 17 10.87 2.05 -39.60
N PHE A 18 11.93 1.33 -40.00
CA PHE A 18 13.11 1.96 -40.60
C PHE A 18 12.88 2.35 -42.07
N GLN A 19 12.10 1.58 -42.82
CA GLN A 19 11.88 1.81 -44.26
C GLN A 19 10.76 2.80 -44.55
N LEU A 20 9.60 2.65 -43.88
CA LEU A 20 8.38 3.41 -44.17
C LEU A 20 8.02 4.39 -43.06
N GLY A 21 8.48 4.10 -41.84
CA GLY A 21 8.33 4.99 -40.70
C GLY A 21 7.29 4.53 -39.69
N LYS A 22 6.99 5.44 -38.76
CA LYS A 22 6.23 5.12 -37.54
C LYS A 22 4.76 4.76 -37.78
N LYS A 23 4.12 5.37 -38.78
CA LYS A 23 2.69 5.18 -39.03
C LYS A 23 2.43 3.76 -39.55
N ASP A 24 3.21 3.33 -40.54
CA ASP A 24 3.08 2.02 -41.18
C ASP A 24 3.46 0.88 -40.22
N ALA A 25 4.46 1.09 -39.37
CA ALA A 25 4.81 0.13 -38.32
C ALA A 25 3.66 -0.08 -37.30
N ILE A 26 2.92 0.99 -36.96
CA ILE A 26 1.77 0.90 -36.05
C ILE A 26 0.58 0.21 -36.74
N GLU A 27 0.36 0.48 -38.02
CA GLU A 27 -0.66 -0.19 -38.82
C GLU A 27 -0.39 -1.69 -38.95
N LEU A 28 0.87 -2.07 -39.20
CA LEU A 28 1.30 -3.46 -39.22
C LEU A 28 1.08 -4.16 -37.87
N MET A 29 1.33 -3.46 -36.76
CA MET A 29 1.02 -3.98 -35.42
C MET A 29 -0.48 -4.22 -35.20
N TYR A 30 -1.36 -3.37 -35.75
CA TYR A 30 -2.80 -3.60 -35.69
C TYR A 30 -3.21 -4.79 -36.56
N LYS A 31 -2.61 -4.95 -37.74
CA LYS A 31 -2.80 -6.12 -38.62
C LYS A 31 -2.42 -7.44 -37.92
N TYR A 32 -1.36 -7.42 -37.11
CA TYR A 32 -0.96 -8.57 -36.26
C TYR A 32 -1.80 -8.77 -34.99
N GLY A 33 -2.86 -7.99 -34.80
CA GLY A 33 -3.84 -8.19 -33.73
C GLY A 33 -3.55 -7.42 -32.45
N ALA A 34 -2.86 -6.28 -32.53
CA ALA A 34 -2.70 -5.37 -31.39
C ALA A 34 -4.03 -4.67 -31.01
N LYS A 35 -4.90 -5.35 -30.27
CA LYS A 35 -6.16 -4.77 -29.75
C LYS A 35 -5.94 -4.00 -28.44
N ALA A 36 -5.18 -2.90 -28.48
CA ALA A 36 -4.90 -2.08 -27.30
C ALA A 36 -5.04 -0.57 -27.60
N LYS A 37 -5.28 0.25 -26.57
CA LYS A 37 -5.25 1.72 -26.72
C LYS A 37 -3.90 2.15 -27.32
N ASP A 38 -3.94 3.16 -28.18
CA ASP A 38 -2.78 3.66 -28.95
C ASP A 38 -1.52 3.92 -28.09
N LYS A 39 -1.68 4.44 -26.86
CA LYS A 39 -0.59 4.61 -25.89
C LYS A 39 0.21 3.32 -25.63
N TYR A 40 -0.47 2.18 -25.54
CA TYR A 40 0.16 0.88 -25.26
C TYR A 40 0.82 0.29 -26.50
N VAL A 41 0.26 0.52 -27.70
CA VAL A 41 0.85 0.12 -28.98
C VAL A 41 2.14 0.90 -29.22
N LYS A 42 2.13 2.22 -29.04
CA LYS A 42 3.32 3.08 -29.09
C LYS A 42 4.40 2.69 -28.08
N ALA A 43 4.01 2.30 -26.86
CA ALA A 43 4.96 1.81 -25.85
C ALA A 43 5.55 0.44 -26.21
N ARG A 44 4.78 -0.41 -26.89
CA ARG A 44 5.23 -1.70 -27.40
C ARG A 44 6.19 -1.54 -28.58
N LEU A 45 5.90 -0.66 -29.53
CA LEU A 45 6.81 -0.31 -30.62
C LEU A 45 8.18 0.16 -30.09
N ARG A 46 8.19 1.06 -29.10
CA ARG A 46 9.45 1.51 -28.46
C ARG A 46 10.27 0.37 -27.84
N ARG A 47 9.60 -0.67 -27.31
CA ARG A 47 10.31 -1.85 -26.78
C ARG A 47 10.93 -2.69 -27.89
N ILE A 48 10.21 -2.88 -29.00
CA ILE A 48 10.72 -3.59 -30.18
C ILE A 48 11.94 -2.85 -30.74
N LEU A 49 11.83 -1.54 -30.98
CA LEU A 49 12.95 -0.72 -31.48
C LEU A 49 14.16 -0.79 -30.55
N LYS A 50 13.95 -0.70 -29.23
CA LYS A 50 15.03 -0.86 -28.25
C LYS A 50 15.63 -2.27 -28.27
N HIS A 51 14.84 -3.31 -28.54
CA HIS A 51 15.34 -4.69 -28.57
C HIS A 51 16.36 -4.88 -29.71
N TYR A 52 16.00 -4.43 -30.91
CA TYR A 52 16.82 -4.62 -32.12
C TYR A 52 17.93 -3.58 -32.27
N ASN A 53 17.72 -2.31 -31.87
CA ASN A 53 18.79 -1.28 -31.91
C ASN A 53 19.99 -1.60 -31.01
N PHE A 54 19.77 -2.31 -29.90
CA PHE A 54 20.85 -2.63 -28.95
C PHE A 54 21.50 -4.00 -29.20
N ASN A 55 21.20 -4.66 -30.32
CA ASN A 55 21.72 -5.98 -30.70
C ASN A 55 21.69 -7.00 -29.53
N MET A 56 20.64 -6.91 -28.70
CA MET A 56 20.48 -7.73 -27.52
C MET A 56 19.89 -9.07 -27.96
N ASN A 57 20.71 -9.94 -28.55
CA ASN A 57 20.44 -11.37 -28.51
C ASN A 57 20.03 -11.69 -27.07
N LYS A 58 18.84 -12.27 -26.87
CA LYS A 58 18.42 -12.72 -25.53
C LYS A 58 19.51 -13.67 -25.06
N LYS A 59 20.46 -13.19 -24.24
CA LYS A 59 21.47 -14.06 -23.67
C LYS A 59 20.70 -15.17 -22.96
N PRO A 60 20.93 -16.46 -23.29
CA PRO A 60 20.28 -17.53 -22.56
C PRO A 60 20.58 -17.27 -21.08
N ARG A 61 19.53 -17.21 -20.27
CA ARG A 61 19.71 -17.01 -18.83
C ARG A 61 20.62 -18.15 -18.34
N LYS A 62 21.71 -17.83 -17.66
CA LYS A 62 22.53 -18.86 -17.02
C LYS A 62 21.61 -19.70 -16.12
N PRO A 63 21.62 -21.04 -16.23
CA PRO A 63 20.90 -21.90 -15.29
C PRO A 63 21.20 -21.44 -13.86
N GLY A 64 20.17 -21.25 -13.03
CA GLY A 64 20.33 -20.82 -11.64
C GLY A 64 20.43 -19.30 -11.40
N THR A 65 20.50 -18.45 -12.43
CA THR A 65 20.47 -16.98 -12.24
C THR A 65 19.03 -16.43 -12.25
N GLY A 66 18.41 -16.52 -11.08
CA GLY A 66 17.10 -15.96 -10.77
C GLY A 66 16.78 -16.27 -9.31
N ARG A 67 15.80 -15.56 -8.73
CA ARG A 67 15.25 -15.96 -7.42
C ARG A 67 14.85 -17.43 -7.53
N SER A 68 15.40 -18.28 -6.66
CA SER A 68 15.04 -19.70 -6.64
C SER A 68 13.52 -19.81 -6.66
N ARG A 69 12.99 -20.56 -7.63
CA ARG A 69 11.60 -21.00 -7.52
C ARG A 69 11.58 -21.81 -6.22
N LYS A 70 10.76 -21.40 -5.25
CA LYS A 70 10.54 -22.21 -4.05
C LYS A 70 10.24 -23.63 -4.53
N ALA A 71 10.92 -24.62 -3.96
CA ALA A 71 10.55 -26.00 -4.15
C ALA A 71 9.05 -26.08 -3.89
N LYS A 72 8.29 -26.58 -4.86
CA LYS A 72 6.89 -26.85 -4.62
C LYS A 72 6.88 -28.00 -3.61
N GLU A 73 6.46 -27.72 -2.39
CA GLU A 73 5.96 -28.77 -1.49
C GLU A 73 4.99 -29.63 -2.30
N GLN A 74 5.11 -30.95 -2.18
CA GLN A 74 4.36 -31.96 -2.93
C GLN A 74 3.00 -31.41 -3.39
N ASP A 75 2.86 -31.13 -4.69
CA ASP A 75 1.64 -30.55 -5.26
C ASP A 75 0.54 -31.61 -5.08
N ILE A 76 -0.22 -31.51 -3.98
CA ILE A 76 -1.43 -32.30 -3.77
C ILE A 76 -2.30 -32.04 -4.99
N ASN A 77 -2.64 -33.09 -5.73
CA ASN A 77 -3.49 -32.95 -6.90
C ASN A 77 -4.94 -32.69 -6.44
N TRP A 78 -5.28 -31.42 -6.30
CA TRP A 78 -6.59 -30.97 -5.85
C TRP A 78 -7.74 -31.40 -6.76
N ASN A 79 -7.46 -31.86 -7.99
CA ASN A 79 -8.47 -32.37 -8.92
C ASN A 79 -9.00 -33.76 -8.53
N ILE A 80 -8.38 -34.42 -7.55
CA ILE A 80 -8.84 -35.73 -7.05
C ILE A 80 -10.08 -35.57 -6.17
N PHE A 81 -10.26 -34.43 -5.52
CA PHE A 81 -11.35 -34.22 -4.57
C PHE A 81 -12.61 -33.68 -5.27
N THR A 82 -13.73 -34.35 -5.04
CA THR A 82 -15.05 -33.83 -5.41
C THR A 82 -15.45 -32.68 -4.47
N ARG A 83 -16.51 -31.95 -4.84
CA ARG A 83 -17.06 -30.89 -3.98
C ARG A 83 -17.50 -31.42 -2.62
N GLU A 84 -18.00 -32.64 -2.57
CA GLU A 84 -18.48 -33.30 -1.34
C GLU A 84 -17.31 -33.63 -0.42
N ASP A 85 -16.22 -34.18 -0.97
CA ASP A 85 -14.99 -34.45 -0.23
C ASP A 85 -14.43 -33.17 0.40
N LEU A 86 -14.41 -32.06 -0.33
CA LEU A 86 -13.94 -30.77 0.19
C LEU A 86 -14.82 -30.24 1.33
N ILE A 87 -16.14 -30.48 1.27
CA ILE A 87 -17.06 -30.12 2.35
C ILE A 87 -16.79 -30.99 3.58
N GLU A 88 -16.58 -32.29 3.39
CA GLU A 88 -16.31 -33.22 4.49
C GLU A 88 -14.96 -32.91 5.17
N ILE A 89 -13.90 -32.66 4.39
CA ILE A 89 -12.59 -32.22 4.90
C ILE A 89 -12.75 -30.94 5.74
N ALA A 90 -13.55 -29.98 5.28
CA ALA A 90 -13.81 -28.75 6.03
C ALA A 90 -14.58 -29.01 7.34
N LYS A 91 -15.53 -29.96 7.36
CA LYS A 91 -16.24 -30.37 8.57
C LYS A 91 -15.31 -31.04 9.58
N ARG A 92 -14.51 -32.03 9.14
CA ARG A 92 -13.53 -32.72 9.99
C ARG A 92 -12.49 -31.74 10.55
N TYR A 93 -12.01 -30.82 9.73
CA TYR A 93 -11.09 -29.77 10.19
C TYR A 93 -11.71 -28.87 11.26
N ARG A 94 -13.02 -28.56 11.17
CA ARG A 94 -13.73 -27.83 12.22
C ARG A 94 -13.83 -28.62 13.52
N GLU A 95 -14.07 -29.92 13.45
CA GLU A 95 -14.12 -30.79 14.63
C GLU A 95 -12.77 -30.84 15.34
N ILE A 96 -11.69 -31.06 14.60
CA ILE A 96 -10.31 -31.07 15.12
C ILE A 96 -9.95 -29.72 15.75
N THR A 97 -10.36 -28.61 15.12
CA THR A 97 -10.04 -27.27 15.62
C THR A 97 -10.99 -26.79 16.70
N LYS A 98 -12.04 -27.52 17.05
CA LYS A 98 -13.08 -27.07 18.00
C LYS A 98 -12.46 -26.67 19.34
N ASP A 99 -11.63 -27.54 19.90
CA ASP A 99 -11.07 -27.40 21.25
C ASP A 99 -9.82 -26.52 21.30
N LYS A 100 -9.26 -26.13 20.15
CA LYS A 100 -8.11 -25.22 20.11
C LYS A 100 -8.45 -23.85 20.68
N PHE A 101 -7.48 -23.26 21.38
CA PHE A 101 -7.62 -21.91 21.91
C PHE A 101 -7.78 -20.88 20.78
N LYS A 102 -8.49 -19.80 21.08
CA LYS A 102 -8.73 -18.70 20.12
C LYS A 102 -7.43 -18.09 19.57
N THR A 103 -6.38 -18.04 20.40
CA THR A 103 -5.05 -17.53 20.03
C THR A 103 -4.38 -18.39 18.96
N GLU A 104 -4.41 -19.72 19.13
CA GLU A 104 -3.85 -20.69 18.19
C GLU A 104 -4.58 -20.64 16.84
N LYS A 105 -5.92 -20.61 16.86
CA LYS A 105 -6.76 -20.44 15.66
C LYS A 105 -6.37 -19.19 14.87
N VAL A 106 -6.08 -18.09 15.57
CA VAL A 106 -5.70 -16.82 14.95
C VAL A 106 -4.26 -16.84 14.41
N GLN A 107 -3.34 -17.53 15.09
CA GLN A 107 -1.98 -17.77 14.59
C GLN A 107 -1.98 -18.63 13.33
N GLU A 108 -2.69 -19.76 13.35
CA GLU A 108 -2.87 -20.66 12.21
C GLU A 108 -3.50 -19.92 11.01
N ALA A 109 -4.58 -19.17 11.25
CA ALA A 109 -5.19 -18.31 10.25
C ALA A 109 -4.21 -17.28 9.66
N SER A 110 -3.26 -16.80 10.48
CA SER A 110 -2.28 -15.81 10.04
C SER A 110 -1.24 -16.40 9.08
N HIS A 111 -0.96 -17.69 9.11
CA HIS A 111 0.00 -18.33 8.20
C HIS A 111 -0.64 -18.76 6.87
N ILE A 112 -1.96 -18.92 6.82
CA ILE A 112 -2.68 -19.34 5.61
C ILE A 112 -2.86 -18.16 4.65
N ASN A 113 -2.49 -18.30 3.37
CA ASN A 113 -2.69 -17.27 2.34
C ASN A 113 -4.14 -17.23 1.79
N MET A 114 -5.11 -16.91 2.64
CA MET A 114 -6.53 -16.80 2.30
C MET A 114 -7.17 -15.50 2.84
N ALA A 115 -8.24 -15.02 2.21
CA ALA A 115 -8.98 -13.86 2.69
C ALA A 115 -9.53 -14.06 4.10
N SER A 116 -9.44 -13.03 4.96
CA SER A 116 -9.82 -13.14 6.39
C SER A 116 -11.27 -13.54 6.65
N TYR A 117 -12.20 -13.23 5.73
CA TYR A 117 -13.61 -13.60 5.91
C TYR A 117 -13.84 -15.11 5.73
N LYS A 118 -13.14 -15.75 4.78
CA LYS A 118 -13.20 -17.21 4.57
C LYS A 118 -12.63 -17.96 5.77
N LEU A 119 -11.51 -17.45 6.31
CA LEU A 119 -10.88 -18.01 7.51
C LEU A 119 -11.76 -17.85 8.76
N ALA A 120 -12.50 -16.75 8.88
CA ALA A 120 -13.45 -16.55 9.97
C ALA A 120 -14.59 -17.58 9.93
N ILE A 121 -15.08 -17.91 8.73
CA ILE A 121 -16.08 -18.97 8.54
C ILE A 121 -15.50 -20.35 8.87
N LEU A 122 -14.23 -20.60 8.52
CA LEU A 122 -13.59 -21.90 8.73
C LEU A 122 -13.26 -22.17 10.20
N LEU A 123 -12.60 -21.22 10.87
CA LEU A 123 -12.01 -21.41 12.21
C LEU A 123 -12.88 -20.86 13.35
N TYR A 124 -13.92 -20.08 13.02
CA TYR A 124 -14.82 -19.38 13.97
C TYR A 124 -14.30 -18.13 14.73
N PRO A 125 -13.07 -17.60 14.58
CA PRO A 125 -12.73 -16.31 15.19
C PRO A 125 -13.28 -15.14 14.36
N CYS A 126 -13.50 -14.00 15.03
CA CYS A 126 -13.98 -12.79 14.37
C CYS A 126 -13.04 -12.36 13.24
N ARG A 127 -13.62 -12.00 12.08
CA ARG A 127 -12.89 -11.47 10.90
C ARG A 127 -11.90 -10.37 11.26
N GLN A 128 -12.29 -9.46 12.15
CA GLN A 128 -11.47 -8.32 12.57
C GLN A 128 -10.20 -8.78 13.29
N THR A 129 -10.30 -9.80 14.15
CA THR A 129 -9.18 -10.38 14.91
C THR A 129 -8.15 -11.00 13.96
N ILE A 130 -8.60 -11.82 13.00
CA ILE A 130 -7.73 -12.44 11.99
C ILE A 130 -7.04 -11.36 11.14
N SER A 131 -7.81 -10.35 10.69
CA SER A 131 -7.28 -9.25 9.88
C SER A 131 -6.20 -8.44 10.61
N LYS A 132 -6.39 -8.17 11.90
CA LYS A 132 -5.40 -7.46 12.72
C LYS A 132 -4.11 -8.28 12.86
N HIS A 133 -4.21 -9.56 13.18
CA HIS A 133 -3.04 -10.44 13.30
C HIS A 133 -2.28 -10.62 11.98
N LYS A 134 -2.99 -10.84 10.86
CA LYS A 134 -2.36 -10.91 9.54
C LYS A 134 -1.61 -9.63 9.17
N ARG A 135 -2.20 -8.47 9.46
CA ARG A 135 -1.52 -7.19 9.21
C ARG A 135 -0.26 -7.06 10.04
N ASN A 136 -0.28 -7.48 11.29
CA ASN A 136 0.91 -7.41 12.16
C ASN A 136 2.02 -8.39 11.75
N ASN A 137 1.67 -9.56 11.20
CA ASN A 137 2.64 -10.59 10.80
C ASN A 137 3.19 -10.38 9.37
N PHE A 138 2.37 -9.88 8.42
CA PHE A 138 2.79 -9.68 7.02
C PHE A 138 3.16 -8.26 6.65
N ALA A 139 2.63 -7.24 7.33
CA ALA A 139 3.10 -5.89 7.12
C ALA A 139 4.29 -5.67 8.08
N PRO A 140 5.52 -5.46 7.59
CA PRO A 140 6.54 -4.89 8.46
C PRO A 140 5.94 -3.62 9.06
N ARG A 141 5.95 -3.50 10.39
CA ARG A 141 5.57 -2.27 11.12
C ARG A 141 6.08 -1.10 10.29
N ILE A 142 5.15 -0.40 9.66
CA ILE A 142 5.32 0.62 8.62
C ILE A 142 6.78 1.04 8.53
N LYS A 143 7.54 0.57 7.52
CA LYS A 143 8.82 1.20 7.18
C LYS A 143 8.49 2.69 7.07
N SER A 144 8.94 3.47 8.04
CA SER A 144 8.57 4.88 8.20
C SER A 144 8.77 5.55 6.86
N ARG A 145 7.67 5.90 6.17
CA ARG A 145 7.79 6.62 4.90
C ARG A 145 8.58 7.88 5.21
N LYS A 146 9.76 8.04 4.59
CA LYS A 146 10.63 9.20 4.82
C LYS A 146 9.80 10.46 4.58
N ILE A 147 9.62 11.26 5.63
CA ILE A 147 8.81 12.47 5.54
C ILE A 147 9.60 13.48 4.71
N LYS A 148 8.95 14.06 3.71
CA LYS A 148 9.58 15.08 2.86
C LYS A 148 9.88 16.31 3.72
N TYR A 149 11.09 16.85 3.61
CA TYR A 149 11.57 18.01 4.38
C TYR A 149 11.60 17.79 5.90
N GLN A 150 11.75 16.54 6.36
CA GLN A 150 11.77 16.21 7.78
C GLN A 150 12.74 17.07 8.59
N ASP A 151 14.01 17.12 8.18
CA ASP A 151 15.06 17.83 8.92
C ASP A 151 14.77 19.34 8.97
N LEU A 152 14.38 19.91 7.83
CA LEU A 152 14.01 21.32 7.73
C LEU A 152 12.81 21.68 8.63
N ILE A 153 11.80 20.82 8.71
CA ILE A 153 10.62 21.05 9.57
C ILE A 153 11.04 21.00 11.05
N ILE A 154 11.90 20.05 11.43
CA ILE A 154 12.42 19.94 12.80
C ILE A 154 13.23 21.17 13.16
N ASP A 155 14.13 21.60 12.29
CA ASP A 155 15.01 22.75 12.52
C ASP A 155 14.21 24.05 12.60
N SER A 156 13.29 24.27 11.65
CA SER A 156 12.38 25.43 11.67
C SER A 156 11.53 25.46 12.93
N PHE A 157 11.10 24.30 13.42
CA PHE A 157 10.30 24.21 14.65
C PHE A 157 11.12 24.52 15.91
N LYS A 158 12.36 24.01 15.97
CA LYS A 158 13.31 24.29 17.06
C LYS A 158 13.74 25.75 17.10
N GLN A 159 14.05 26.36 15.94
CA GLN A 159 14.37 27.78 15.83
C GLN A 159 13.26 28.67 16.42
N ASN A 160 12.00 28.28 16.20
CA ASN A 160 10.83 28.98 16.73
C ASN A 160 10.43 28.56 18.15
N ARG A 161 11.31 27.86 18.88
CA ARG A 161 11.10 27.38 20.27
C ARG A 161 9.77 26.64 20.46
N SER A 162 9.34 25.89 19.45
CA SER A 162 8.09 25.12 19.47
C SER A 162 6.82 25.97 19.67
N LYS A 163 6.85 27.27 19.40
CA LYS A 163 5.68 28.16 19.57
C LYS A 163 4.77 28.20 18.34
N TYR A 164 5.34 27.96 17.16
CA TYR A 164 4.62 28.14 15.90
C TYR A 164 3.82 26.89 15.54
N GLY A 165 2.49 27.05 15.49
CA GLY A 165 1.60 26.08 14.87
C GLY A 165 1.79 25.98 13.37
N ARG A 166 1.13 25.00 12.75
CA ARG A 166 1.23 24.69 11.31
C ARG A 166 1.09 25.91 10.38
N GLN A 167 0.22 26.88 10.68
CA GLN A 167 0.04 28.08 9.87
C GLN A 167 1.25 29.01 9.92
N LYS A 168 1.68 29.36 11.13
CA LYS A 168 2.84 30.24 11.33
C LYS A 168 4.13 29.58 10.84
N LEU A 169 4.27 28.27 11.06
CA LEU A 169 5.42 27.50 10.60
C LEU A 169 5.47 27.41 9.07
N LYS A 170 4.32 27.27 8.39
CA LYS A 170 4.24 27.37 6.92
C LYS A 170 4.82 28.70 6.44
N TYR A 171 4.35 29.81 7.00
CA TYR A 171 4.79 31.14 6.60
C TYR A 171 6.29 31.35 6.86
N PHE A 172 6.78 30.88 8.00
CA PHE A 172 8.21 30.91 8.34
C PHE A 172 9.06 30.13 7.33
N ILE A 173 8.66 28.90 7.01
CA ILE A 173 9.39 28.05 6.04
C ILE A 173 9.38 28.70 4.65
N LEU A 174 8.25 29.25 4.23
CA LEU A 174 8.14 29.97 2.96
C LEU A 174 9.08 31.19 2.91
N LYS A 175 9.13 31.98 3.98
CA LYS A 175 9.96 33.19 4.04
C LYS A 175 11.46 32.90 4.06
N HIS A 176 11.91 31.93 4.86
CA HIS A 176 13.34 31.66 5.07
C HIS A 176 13.92 30.70 4.05
N TYR A 177 13.17 29.68 3.64
CA TYR A 177 13.67 28.61 2.77
C TYR A 177 13.07 28.67 1.36
N LYS A 178 12.13 29.59 1.08
CA LYS A 178 11.41 29.70 -0.21
C LYS A 178 10.71 28.40 -0.64
N ILE A 179 10.34 27.55 0.31
CA ILE A 179 9.61 26.31 0.08
C ILE A 179 8.15 26.52 0.46
N ASP A 180 7.24 26.38 -0.49
CA ASP A 180 5.80 26.35 -0.19
C ASP A 180 5.36 24.94 0.20
N ILE A 181 4.89 24.80 1.44
CA ILE A 181 4.30 23.57 1.98
C ILE A 181 2.87 23.87 2.38
N ASN A 182 1.91 23.08 1.88
CA ASN A 182 0.52 23.20 2.28
C ASN A 182 0.38 22.98 3.81
N GLU A 183 -0.36 23.87 4.49
CA GLU A 183 -0.63 23.82 5.93
C GLU A 183 -1.13 22.45 6.39
N ARG A 184 -2.06 21.84 5.63
CA ARG A 184 -2.61 20.51 5.99
C ARG A 184 -1.54 19.43 5.93
N THR A 185 -0.67 19.49 4.93
CA THR A 185 0.45 18.57 4.75
C THR A 185 1.48 18.75 5.86
N LEU A 186 1.82 20.01 6.18
CA LEU A 186 2.73 20.34 7.27
C LEU A 186 2.18 19.86 8.62
N GLY A 187 0.88 20.00 8.88
CA GLY A 187 0.25 19.46 10.09
C GLY A 187 0.34 17.94 10.19
N ARG A 188 0.17 17.21 9.06
CA ARG A 188 0.37 15.75 9.03
C ARG A 188 1.83 15.37 9.30
N TYR A 189 2.79 16.10 8.75
CA TYR A 189 4.21 15.89 8.98
C TYR A 189 4.60 16.17 10.43
N MET A 190 4.14 17.28 11.02
CA MET A 190 4.36 17.60 12.43
C MET A 190 3.80 16.50 13.35
N ASN A 191 2.58 16.02 13.10
CA ASN A 191 1.97 14.94 13.88
C ASN A 191 2.77 13.63 13.78
N ALA A 192 3.21 13.28 12.57
CA ALA A 192 4.01 12.08 12.35
C ALA A 192 5.41 12.17 13.00
N LEU A 193 5.94 13.38 13.15
CA LEU A 193 7.21 13.66 13.83
C LEU A 193 7.06 13.92 15.34
N GLY A 194 5.84 13.93 15.89
CA GLY A 194 5.58 14.22 17.31
C GLY A 194 5.88 15.67 17.72
N LEU A 195 5.83 16.62 16.77
CA LEU A 195 6.13 18.04 17.02
C LEU A 195 4.86 18.77 17.51
N PHE A 196 4.73 18.91 18.83
CA PHE A 196 3.60 19.59 19.46
C PHE A 196 3.97 21.00 19.90
N CYS A 197 3.07 21.95 19.63
CA CYS A 197 3.28 23.35 19.99
C CYS A 197 3.11 23.56 21.49
N ASN A 198 3.99 24.36 22.08
CA ASN A 198 3.90 24.80 23.46
C ASN A 198 2.82 25.88 23.59
N VAL A 199 1.55 25.47 23.57
CA VAL A 199 0.42 26.36 23.80
C VAL A 199 0.21 26.49 25.31
N ARG A 200 0.34 27.71 25.84
CA ARG A 200 -0.03 28.00 27.23
C ARG A 200 -1.54 27.75 27.39
N LYS A 201 -1.91 26.78 28.23
CA LYS A 201 -3.31 26.57 28.60
C LYS A 201 -3.81 27.83 29.33
N ARG A 202 -4.94 28.40 28.90
CA ARG A 202 -5.60 29.49 29.62
C ARG A 202 -5.96 28.97 31.03
N LYS A 203 -5.63 29.73 32.08
CA LYS A 203 -6.08 29.39 33.44
C LYS A 203 -7.60 29.41 33.46
N LYS A 204 -8.23 28.44 34.11
CA LYS A 204 -9.69 28.47 34.36
C LYS A 204 -10.01 29.75 35.14
N LEU A 205 -11.11 30.42 34.78
CA LEU A 205 -11.63 31.53 35.58
C LEU A 205 -11.98 30.98 36.97
N LYS A 206 -11.67 31.75 38.02
CA LYS A 206 -12.17 31.43 39.36
C LYS A 206 -13.70 31.52 39.32
N GLU A 207 -14.37 30.55 39.91
CA GLU A 207 -15.82 30.60 40.12
C GLU A 207 -16.15 31.81 41.01
N SER A 208 -17.02 32.72 40.55
CA SER A 208 -17.62 33.72 41.43
C SER A 208 -18.95 33.20 41.93
N LYS A 209 -19.05 32.92 43.23
CA LYS A 209 -20.31 32.54 43.86
C LYS A 209 -21.11 33.81 44.18
N ASN A 210 -22.37 33.86 43.77
CA ASN A 210 -23.30 34.90 44.24
C ASN A 210 -23.68 34.57 45.69
N THR A 211 -23.03 35.23 46.66
CA THR A 211 -23.31 35.07 48.09
C THR A 211 -24.49 35.91 48.58
N SER A 212 -25.15 36.66 47.70
CA SER A 212 -26.28 37.54 48.02
C SER A 212 -27.62 36.80 48.11
N ILE A 213 -27.66 35.63 48.75
CA ILE A 213 -28.93 34.98 49.10
C ILE A 213 -29.35 35.56 50.46
N ILE A 214 -30.32 36.47 50.44
CA ILE A 214 -31.04 36.86 51.65
C ILE A 214 -31.90 35.64 52.01
N LYS A 215 -31.57 34.95 53.09
CA LYS A 215 -32.44 33.89 53.63
C LYS A 215 -33.55 34.58 54.43
N GLU A 216 -34.79 34.37 54.04
CA GLU A 216 -35.93 34.71 54.92
C GLU A 216 -35.84 33.85 56.18
N ASN A 217 -36.01 34.48 57.33
CA ASN A 217 -35.90 33.84 58.63
C ASN A 217 -37.22 33.10 58.90
N ILE A 218 -37.23 31.78 58.76
CA ILE A 218 -38.45 30.93 58.85
C ILE A 218 -38.85 30.67 60.31
N VAL A 219 -38.45 31.53 61.24
CA VAL A 219 -38.94 31.50 62.62
C VAL A 219 -39.84 32.71 62.79
N ASN A 220 -41.12 32.52 62.47
CA ASN A 220 -42.29 33.16 63.06
C ASN A 220 -43.53 32.35 62.68
#